data_AF-R6DPI4-F1
#
_entry.id   AF-R6DPI4-F1
#
_cell.length_a   1.000
_cell.length_b   1.000
_cell.length_c   1.000
_cell.angle_alpha   90.00
_cell.angle_beta   90.00
_cell.angle_gamma   90.00
#
_symmetry.space_group_name_H-M   'P 1'
#
loop_
_entity.id
_entity.type
_entity.pdbx_description
1 polymer ?
#
loop_
_entity_poly.entity_id
_entity_poly.type
_entity_poly.pdbx_seq_one_letter_code
_entity_poly.pdbx_strand_id
1 'polypeptide(L)' 'MPVLYKPFQSVLEDKNKKKLFHPRVIYTANVTTTQLAKEIAAYSSLSIGDVKNTLDNLVTVAVLYYPD' A
#
# COMPACT_ATOMS: atom_id res chain seq x y z
N MET A 1 -5.12 -9.68 9.52
CA MET A 1 -5.81 -8.69 8.65
C MET A 1 -4.79 -7.64 8.21
N PRO A 2 -4.60 -7.40 6.91
CA PRO A 2 -3.67 -6.38 6.42
C PRO A 2 -4.21 -4.98 6.75
N VAL A 3 -3.30 -4.08 7.18
CA VAL A 3 -3.61 -2.68 7.51
C VAL A 3 -2.72 -1.78 6.65
N LEU A 4 -3.32 -0.87 5.88
CA LEU A 4 -2.59 0.04 5.00
C LEU A 4 -2.42 1.41 5.66
N TYR A 5 -1.17 1.87 5.76
CA TYR A 5 -0.80 3.16 6.35
C TYR A 5 -0.33 4.13 5.26
N LYS A 6 -0.74 5.41 5.35
CA LYS A 6 -0.07 6.53 4.66
C LYS A 6 0.61 7.43 5.67
N PRO A 7 1.72 8.09 5.30
CA PRO A 7 2.15 9.30 6.00
C PRO A 7 1.04 10.36 5.92
N PHE A 8 0.59 10.84 7.07
CA PHE A 8 -0.27 12.01 7.20
C PHE A 8 0.52 13.11 7.91
N GLN A 9 0.49 14.32 7.34
CA GLN A 9 1.12 15.47 7.98
C GLN A 9 0.21 15.98 9.10
N SER A 10 0.73 16.06 10.33
CA SER A 10 0.00 16.63 11.45
C SER A 10 -0.45 18.06 11.14
N VAL A 11 -1.70 18.38 11.46
CA VAL A 11 -2.24 19.74 11.39
C VAL A 11 -1.65 20.60 12.51
N LEU A 12 -1.36 19.97 13.66
CA LEU A 12 -0.80 20.59 14.86
C LEU A 12 0.73 20.55 14.84
N GLU A 13 1.34 21.64 15.29
CA GLU A 13 2.79 21.75 15.44
C GLU A 13 3.27 21.11 16.75
N ASP A 14 4.43 20.45 16.70
CA ASP A 14 5.16 20.03 17.90
C ASP A 14 5.75 21.26 18.63
N LYS A 15 6.22 21.07 19.87
CA LYS A 15 6.92 22.09 20.68
C LYS A 15 8.06 22.79 19.93
N ASN A 16 8.64 22.10 18.94
CA ASN A 16 9.68 22.62 18.05
C ASN A 16 9.16 23.37 16.81
N LYS A 17 7.87 23.74 16.77
CA LYS A 17 7.19 24.40 15.62
C LYS A 17 7.27 23.62 14.31
N LYS A 18 7.34 22.28 14.38
CA LYS A 18 7.39 21.40 13.20
C LYS A 18 6.10 20.60 13.10
N LYS A 19 5.54 20.53 11.90
CA LYS A 19 4.44 19.60 11.58
C LYS A 19 5.02 18.24 11.25
N LEU A 20 4.94 17.32 12.20
CA LEU A 20 5.48 15.96 12.05
C LEU A 20 4.56 15.10 11.18
N PHE A 21 5.14 14.18 10.43
CA PHE A 21 4.39 13.14 9.73
C PHE A 21 4.18 11.95 10.66
N HIS A 22 2.95 11.45 10.74
CA HIS A 22 2.62 10.25 11.48
C HIS A 22 1.91 9.23 10.57
N PRO A 23 2.18 7.92 10.72
CA PRO A 23 1.48 6.89 9.97
C PRO A 23 0.01 6.89 10.39
N ARG A 24 -0.89 7.12 9.43
CA ARG A 24 -2.34 7.06 9.64
C ARG A 24 -2.89 5.86 8.89
N VAL A 25 -3.69 5.06 9.58
CA VAL A 25 -4.43 3.97 8.95
C VAL A 25 -5.44 4.55 7.97
N ILE A 26 -5.35 4.17 6.71
CA ILE A 26 -6.28 4.62 5.66
C ILE A 26 -7.35 3.56 5.40
N TYR A 27 -6.98 2.27 5.56
CA TYR A 27 -7.88 1.16 5.33
C TYR A 27 -7.72 0.09 6.42
N THR A 28 -8.83 -0.25 7.06
CA THR A 28 -9.02 -1.36 8.00
C THR A 28 -10.01 -2.35 7.40
N ALA A 29 -9.62 -3.11 6.37
CA ALA A 29 -10.46 -4.11 5.70
C ALA A 29 -9.62 -5.09 4.86
N ASN A 30 -10.25 -6.06 4.20
CA ASN A 30 -9.62 -6.90 3.19
C ASN A 30 -9.07 -6.03 2.06
N VAL A 31 -7.75 -5.90 2.01
CA VAL A 31 -7.05 -5.17 0.94
C VAL A 31 -7.04 -6.05 -0.31
N THR A 32 -7.60 -5.54 -1.40
CA THR A 32 -7.63 -6.23 -2.70
C THR A 32 -6.34 -5.99 -3.49
N THR A 33 -5.99 -6.90 -4.42
CA THR A 33 -4.82 -6.72 -5.29
C THR A 33 -4.90 -5.45 -6.13
N THR A 34 -6.10 -5.01 -6.52
CA THR A 34 -6.33 -3.74 -7.22
C THR A 34 -5.97 -2.52 -6.37
N GLN A 35 -6.28 -2.55 -5.06
CA GLN A 35 -5.92 -1.46 -4.14
C GLN A 35 -4.41 -1.38 -3.93
N LEU A 36 -3.74 -2.54 -3.82
CA LEU A 36 -2.27 -2.60 -3.77
C LEU A 36 -1.65 -2.08 -5.05
N ALA A 37 -2.17 -2.51 -6.21
CA ALA A 37 -1.68 -2.07 -7.51
C ALA A 37 -1.79 -0.55 -7.68
N LYS A 38 -2.89 0.05 -7.20
CA LYS A 38 -3.10 1.50 -7.26
C LYS A 38 -2.06 2.27 -6.44
N GLU A 39 -1.74 1.82 -5.23
CA GLU A 39 -0.72 2.50 -4.42
C GLU A 39 0.68 2.28 -4.98
N ILE A 40 1.04 1.06 -5.39
CA ILE A 40 2.36 0.79 -5.99
C ILE A 40 2.55 1.59 -7.29
N ALA A 41 1.52 1.70 -8.13
CA ALA A 41 1.55 2.54 -9.33
C ALA A 41 1.67 4.05 -9.03
N ALA A 42 1.33 4.50 -7.82
CA ALA A 42 1.56 5.89 -7.42
C ALA A 42 3.04 6.16 -7.06
N TYR A 43 3.78 5.12 -6.69
CA TYR A 43 5.21 5.19 -6.34
C TYR A 43 6.14 4.66 -7.44
N SER A 44 5.59 4.03 -8.48
CA SER A 44 6.32 3.52 -9.63
C SER A 44 5.83 4.15 -10.91
N SER A 45 6.69 4.26 -11.93
CA SER A 45 6.30 4.79 -13.25
C SER A 45 5.52 3.75 -14.10
N LEU A 46 4.80 2.83 -13.45
CA LEU A 46 4.07 1.73 -14.09
C LEU A 46 2.57 2.03 -14.09
N SER A 47 1.85 1.50 -15.08
CA SER A 47 0.38 1.59 -15.03
C SER A 47 -0.18 0.66 -13.96
N ILE A 48 -1.37 0.99 -13.44
CA ILE A 48 -2.09 0.14 -12.49
C ILE A 48 -2.28 -1.27 -13.06
N GLY A 49 -2.51 -1.38 -14.38
CA GLY A 49 -2.67 -2.66 -15.07
C GLY A 49 -1.41 -3.51 -15.02
N ASP A 50 -0.23 -2.92 -15.29
CA ASP A 50 1.05 -3.63 -15.27
C ASP A 50 1.37 -4.16 -13.87
N VAL A 51 1.12 -3.33 -12.85
CA VAL A 51 1.33 -3.72 -11.46
C VAL A 51 0.35 -4.82 -11.05
N LYS A 52 -0.91 -4.74 -11.46
CA LYS A 52 -1.89 -5.78 -11.15
C LYS A 52 -1.49 -7.12 -11.78
N ASN A 53 -1.09 -7.12 -13.05
CA ASN A 53 -0.69 -8.33 -13.77
C ASN A 53 0.54 -8.98 -13.12
N THR A 54 1.52 -8.19 -12.70
CA THR A 54 2.71 -8.71 -12.02
C THR A 54 2.37 -9.32 -10.66
N LEU A 55 1.47 -8.69 -9.89
CA LEU A 55 0.98 -9.24 -8.63
C LEU A 55 0.20 -10.55 -8.84
N ASP A 56 -0.74 -10.59 -9.80
CA ASP A 56 -1.54 -11.79 -10.06
C ASP A 56 -0.65 -12.97 -10.50
N ASN A 57 0.35 -12.71 -11.35
CA ASN A 57 1.32 -13.73 -11.77
C ASN A 57 2.14 -14.23 -10.59
N LEU A 58 2.62 -13.32 -9.72
CA LEU A 58 3.38 -13.69 -8.53
C LEU A 58 2.55 -14.54 -7.57
N VAL A 59 1.30 -14.16 -7.32
CA VAL A 59 0.38 -14.93 -6.48
C VAL A 59 0.14 -16.32 -7.08
N THR A 60 -0.07 -16.40 -8.40
CA THR A 60 -0.25 -17.68 -9.09
C THR A 60 0.95 -18.60 -8.89
N VAL A 61 2.16 -18.08 -9.05
CA VAL A 61 3.40 -18.85 -8.81
C VAL A 61 3.51 -19.22 -7.32
N ALA A 62 3.29 -18.29 -6.40
CA ALA A 62 3.38 -18.56 -4.97
C ALA A 62 2.41 -19.67 -4.53
N VAL A 63 1.15 -19.64 -5.01
CA VAL A 63 0.14 -20.66 -4.73
C VAL A 63 0.50 -22.02 -5.34
N LEU A 64 1.11 -22.03 -6.52
CA LEU A 64 1.53 -23.28 -7.18
C LEU A 64 2.75 -23.93 -6.51
N TYR A 65 3.70 -23.14 -6.02
CA TYR A 65 4.97 -23.66 -5.47
C TYR A 65 5.00 -23.73 -3.93
N TYR A 66 4.13 -22.99 -3.24
CA TYR A 66 4.02 -22.97 -1.78
C TYR A 66 2.54 -23.01 -1.37
N PRO A 67 1.90 -24.19 -1.44
CA PRO A 67 0.48 -24.33 -1.16
C PRO A 67 0.11 -24.27 0.33
N ASP A 68 1.09 -24.22 1.24
CA ASP A 68 0.92 -24.28 2.71
C ASP A 68 1.36 -22.99 3.42
#